data_AF-A0A0X8JUZ8-F1
#
_entry.id   AF-A0A0X8JUZ8-F1
#
_cell.length_a   1.000
_cell.length_b   1.000
_cell.length_c   1.000
_cell.angle_alpha   90.00
_cell.angle_beta   90.00
_cell.angle_gamma   90.00
#
_symmetry.space_group_name_H-M   'P 1'
#
loop_
_entity.id
_entity.type
_entity.pdbx_description
1 polymer ?
#
loop_
_entity_poly.entity_id
_entity_poly.type
_entity_poly.pdbx_seq_one_letter_code
_entity_poly.pdbx_strand_id
1 'polypeptide(L)'
;MNNPNKKRWFKKWWGILLIILCPYLLFLVILQSNLDKKKKIIFSTLFGSFILFIFLITALEPNTEEKIAKEKQKQEQLKKLEQEKTATLEQEAKINELENQKRKMNLEQEAKLKAETEKQIDDEIKQLSSEILSIVSNDDKPFRQDFKLMANYLADNYSYDSILEAKKIAINNINKSQYSIEKLKNIKCNLACNNLNEVKAVFIKLYILRIDMLKELIKFADASYGIEDIATIPEEKIFKRKVIEYTEYQNKIISFFENIKAERKTHE
;
A
#
# COMPACT_ATOMS: atom_id res chain seq x y z
N MET A 1 -43.97 47.37 61.74
CA MET A 1 -43.52 46.01 61.37
C MET A 1 -44.43 45.42 60.30
N ASN A 2 -43.99 45.39 59.03
CA ASN A 2 -44.73 44.80 57.92
C ASN A 2 -44.45 43.29 57.86
N ASN A 3 -45.35 42.47 58.40
CA ASN A 3 -45.25 41.02 58.35
C ASN A 3 -45.70 40.52 56.95
N PRO A 4 -44.82 39.90 56.13
CA PRO A 4 -45.17 39.45 54.77
C PRO A 4 -46.29 38.41 54.74
N ASN A 5 -46.47 37.63 55.81
CA ASN A 5 -47.57 36.68 55.95
C ASN A 5 -48.94 37.37 56.16
N LYS A 6 -48.96 38.55 56.80
CA LYS A 6 -50.20 39.32 57.00
C LYS A 6 -50.73 39.89 55.68
N LYS A 7 -49.82 40.31 54.77
CA LYS A 7 -50.17 40.74 53.39
C LYS A 7 -50.71 39.60 52.53
N ARG A 8 -50.17 38.39 52.65
CA ARG A 8 -50.59 37.20 51.89
C ARG A 8 -51.95 36.68 52.35
N TRP A 9 -52.19 36.68 53.66
CA TRP A 9 -53.49 36.33 54.26
C TRP A 9 -54.57 37.35 53.85
N PHE A 10 -54.30 38.64 53.98
CA PHE A 10 -55.24 39.69 53.58
C PHE A 10 -55.58 39.61 52.08
N LYS A 11 -54.60 39.41 51.19
CA LYS A 11 -54.87 39.21 49.75
C LYS A 11 -55.74 37.98 49.45
N LYS A 12 -55.52 36.87 50.14
CA LYS A 12 -56.23 35.61 49.89
C LYS A 12 -57.69 35.69 50.36
N TRP A 13 -57.94 36.27 51.52
CA TRP A 13 -59.29 36.39 52.10
C TRP A 13 -60.11 37.55 51.51
N TRP A 14 -59.48 38.68 51.15
CA TRP A 14 -60.17 39.73 50.41
C TRP A 14 -60.52 39.32 48.98
N GLY A 15 -59.68 38.51 48.34
CA GLY A 15 -60.00 37.93 47.03
C GLY A 15 -61.26 37.05 47.08
N ILE A 16 -61.35 36.16 48.07
CA ILE A 16 -62.53 35.30 48.29
C ILE A 16 -63.77 36.16 48.63
N LEU A 17 -63.61 37.18 49.49
CA LEU A 17 -64.69 38.11 49.82
C LEU A 17 -65.21 38.84 48.57
N LEU A 18 -64.33 39.36 47.72
CA LEU A 18 -64.71 40.05 46.48
C LEU A 18 -65.36 39.10 45.46
N ILE A 19 -64.89 37.85 45.36
CA ILE A 19 -65.47 36.84 44.47
C ILE A 19 -66.90 36.48 44.86
N ILE A 20 -67.27 36.56 46.15
CA ILE A 20 -68.65 36.29 46.62
C ILE A 20 -69.51 37.56 46.58
N LEU A 21 -68.96 38.69 47.02
CA LEU A 21 -69.69 39.95 47.17
C LEU A 21 -70.01 40.61 45.82
N CYS A 22 -69.07 40.58 44.87
CA CYS A 22 -69.22 41.23 43.57
C CYS A 22 -70.34 40.61 42.69
N PRO A 23 -70.48 39.28 42.57
CA PRO A 23 -71.61 38.69 41.85
C PRO A 23 -72.95 38.95 42.52
N TYR A 24 -72.99 38.97 43.86
CA TYR A 24 -74.20 39.28 44.60
C TYR A 24 -74.68 40.72 44.37
N LEU A 25 -73.75 41.69 44.36
CA LEU A 25 -74.05 43.08 44.06
C LEU A 25 -74.50 43.28 42.61
N LEU A 26 -73.83 42.63 41.64
CA LEU A 26 -74.23 42.69 40.23
C LEU A 26 -75.63 42.08 40.01
N PHE A 27 -75.95 41.00 40.72
CA PHE A 27 -77.29 40.40 40.69
C PHE A 27 -78.38 41.36 41.20
N LEU A 28 -78.12 42.08 42.29
CA LEU A 28 -79.03 43.11 42.81
C LEU A 28 -79.22 44.29 41.85
N VAL A 29 -78.13 44.75 41.21
CA VAL A 29 -78.18 45.82 40.20
C VAL A 29 -79.04 45.42 39.00
N ILE A 30 -78.92 44.17 38.53
CA ILE A 30 -79.75 43.65 37.42
C ILE A 30 -81.24 43.60 37.83
N LEU A 31 -81.55 43.19 39.06
CA LEU A 31 -82.91 43.15 39.60
C LEU A 31 -83.55 44.55 39.67
N GLN A 32 -82.81 45.54 40.17
CA GLN A 32 -83.28 46.93 40.33
C GLN A 32 -83.23 47.78 39.05
N SER A 33 -82.56 47.32 37.99
CA SER A 33 -82.47 48.05 36.72
C SER A 33 -83.83 48.21 36.02
N ASN A 34 -84.06 49.32 35.31
CA ASN A 34 -85.27 49.55 34.50
C ASN A 34 -85.21 48.87 33.10
N LEU A 35 -84.60 47.69 33.01
CA LEU A 35 -84.47 46.93 31.77
C LEU A 35 -85.74 46.10 31.49
N ASP A 36 -86.07 45.94 30.20
CA ASP A 36 -87.17 45.09 29.76
C ASP A 36 -87.08 43.66 30.31
N LYS A 37 -88.22 43.09 30.72
CA LYS A 37 -88.32 41.76 31.34
C LYS A 37 -87.59 40.67 30.54
N LYS A 38 -87.65 40.72 29.20
CA LYS A 38 -86.95 39.75 28.33
C LYS A 38 -85.43 39.86 28.42
N LYS A 39 -84.87 41.07 28.53
CA LYS A 39 -83.42 41.28 28.64
C LYS A 39 -82.89 40.87 30.01
N LYS A 40 -83.66 41.08 31.09
CA LYS A 40 -83.28 40.65 32.46
C LYS A 40 -83.08 39.14 32.56
N ILE A 41 -83.95 38.35 31.92
CA ILE A 41 -83.84 36.88 31.91
C ILE A 41 -82.56 36.44 31.20
N ILE A 42 -82.28 36.98 30.01
CA ILE A 42 -81.08 36.64 29.23
C ILE A 42 -79.80 36.95 30.03
N PHE A 43 -79.73 38.13 30.67
CA PHE A 43 -78.58 38.50 31.51
C PHE A 43 -78.43 37.58 32.73
N SER A 44 -79.53 37.21 33.39
CA SER A 44 -79.48 36.29 34.53
C SER A 44 -79.01 34.88 34.14
N THR A 45 -79.44 34.37 32.98
CA THR A 45 -79.02 33.05 32.49
C THR A 45 -77.55 33.05 32.09
N LEU A 46 -77.07 34.10 31.41
CA LEU A 46 -75.65 34.26 31.06
C LEU A 46 -74.77 34.35 32.31
N PHE A 47 -75.22 35.08 33.33
CA PHE A 47 -74.50 35.22 34.58
C PHE A 47 -74.42 33.91 35.37
N GLY A 48 -75.53 33.17 35.46
CA GLY A 48 -75.56 31.85 36.08
C GLY A 48 -74.62 30.85 35.38
N SER A 49 -74.59 30.85 34.04
CA SER A 49 -73.67 30.02 33.26
C SER A 49 -72.20 30.37 33.50
N PHE A 50 -71.87 31.66 33.61
CA PHE A 50 -70.52 32.13 33.87
C PHE A 50 -69.99 31.68 35.24
N ILE A 51 -70.82 31.73 36.28
CA ILE A 51 -70.46 31.22 37.62
C ILE A 51 -70.20 29.72 37.58
N LEU A 52 -71.05 28.97 36.88
CA LEU A 52 -70.92 27.51 36.77
C LEU A 52 -69.64 27.10 36.01
N PHE A 53 -69.23 27.89 35.02
CA PHE A 53 -67.97 27.70 34.28
C PHE A 53 -66.72 27.90 35.16
N ILE A 54 -66.75 28.91 36.05
CA ILE A 54 -65.65 29.15 37.01
C ILE A 54 -65.50 27.95 37.97
N PHE A 55 -66.62 27.39 38.46
CA PHE A 55 -66.58 26.21 39.32
C PHE A 55 -66.01 24.97 38.62
N LEU A 56 -66.33 24.75 37.34
CA LEU A 56 -65.77 23.65 36.56
C LEU A 56 -64.25 23.74 36.38
N ILE A 57 -63.73 24.95 36.10
CA ILE A 57 -62.28 25.15 35.93
C ILE A 57 -61.53 24.84 37.23
N THR A 58 -62.07 25.24 38.38
CA THR A 58 -61.44 24.94 39.68
C THR A 58 -61.51 23.48 40.09
N ALA A 59 -62.45 22.70 39.53
CA ALA A 59 -62.58 21.27 39.80
C ALA A 59 -61.66 20.39 38.92
N LEU A 60 -61.14 20.94 37.80
CA LEU A 60 -60.33 20.23 36.81
C LEU A 60 -58.81 20.42 36.98
N GLU A 61 -58.34 21.08 38.04
CA GLU A 61 -56.91 21.07 38.36
C GLU A 61 -56.49 19.66 38.79
N PRO A 62 -55.61 18.96 38.03
CA PRO A 62 -55.08 17.68 38.47
C PRO A 62 -54.23 17.92 39.72
N ASN A 63 -54.42 17.07 40.72
CA ASN A 63 -53.76 17.16 42.02
C ASN A 63 -52.23 17.23 41.84
N THR A 64 -51.57 18.05 42.65
CA THR A 64 -50.13 18.33 42.65
C THR A 64 -49.24 17.07 42.59
N GLU A 65 -49.71 15.96 43.14
CA GLU A 65 -49.00 14.67 43.17
C GLU A 65 -48.89 14.00 41.78
N GLU A 66 -49.88 14.16 40.90
CA GLU A 66 -49.90 13.51 39.58
C GLU A 66 -48.93 14.18 38.58
N LYS A 67 -48.74 15.50 38.71
CA LYS A 67 -47.70 16.25 37.97
C LYS A 67 -46.30 15.82 38.39
N ILE A 68 -46.07 15.68 39.70
CA ILE A 68 -44.77 15.27 40.25
C ILE A 68 -44.40 13.85 39.83
N ALA A 69 -45.37 12.93 39.77
CA ALA A 69 -45.15 11.55 39.30
C ALA A 69 -44.72 11.48 37.82
N LYS A 70 -45.44 12.17 36.92
CA LYS A 70 -45.10 12.20 35.48
C LYS A 70 -43.74 12.86 35.20
N GLU A 71 -43.39 13.88 35.97
CA GLU A 71 -42.13 14.61 35.82
C GLU A 71 -40.93 13.79 36.33
N LYS A 72 -41.10 13.04 37.43
CA LYS A 72 -40.12 12.03 37.89
C LYS A 72 -39.91 10.93 36.85
N GLN A 73 -40.99 10.42 36.26
CA GLN A 73 -40.91 9.36 35.23
C GLN A 73 -40.15 9.83 33.98
N LYS A 74 -40.37 11.08 33.54
CA LYS A 74 -39.61 11.68 32.43
C LYS A 74 -38.13 11.86 32.76
N GLN A 75 -37.79 12.31 33.97
CA GLN A 75 -36.40 12.42 34.40
C GLN A 75 -35.69 11.07 34.44
N GLU A 76 -36.38 10.03 34.89
CA GLU A 76 -35.83 8.67 34.96
C GLU A 76 -35.60 8.06 33.57
N GLN A 77 -36.50 8.32 32.62
CA GLN A 77 -36.32 7.96 31.21
C GLN A 77 -35.16 8.71 30.55
N LEU A 78 -35.01 10.02 30.82
CA LEU A 78 -33.90 10.84 30.32
C LEU A 78 -32.55 10.33 30.83
N LYS A 79 -32.47 9.98 32.13
CA LYS A 79 -31.26 9.39 32.72
C LYS A 79 -30.90 8.05 32.08
N LYS A 80 -31.89 7.18 31.81
CA LYS A 80 -31.66 5.91 31.12
C LYS A 80 -31.17 6.11 29.68
N LEU A 81 -31.76 7.05 28.95
CA LEU A 81 -31.36 7.38 27.58
C LEU A 81 -29.94 7.97 27.52
N GLU A 82 -29.59 8.82 28.48
CA GLU A 82 -28.26 9.43 28.56
C GLU A 82 -27.19 8.38 28.90
N GLN A 83 -27.48 7.45 29.82
CA GLN A 83 -26.63 6.29 30.10
C GLN A 83 -26.46 5.37 28.89
N GLU A 84 -27.54 5.09 28.15
CA GLU A 84 -27.49 4.27 26.95
C GLU A 84 -26.65 4.93 25.84
N LYS A 85 -26.78 6.25 25.67
CA LYS A 85 -25.99 7.03 24.71
C LYS A 85 -24.50 7.09 25.06
N THR A 86 -24.16 7.22 26.34
CA THR A 86 -22.76 7.12 26.79
C THR A 86 -22.20 5.72 26.57
N ALA A 87 -22.99 4.68 26.82
CA ALA A 87 -22.58 3.30 26.58
C ALA A 87 -22.37 3.01 25.09
N THR A 88 -23.20 3.56 24.20
CA THR A 88 -23.02 3.41 22.74
C THR A 88 -21.76 4.11 22.24
N LEU A 89 -21.50 5.33 22.72
CA LEU A 89 -20.27 6.08 22.37
C LEU A 89 -19.00 5.36 22.85
N GLU A 90 -19.01 4.80 24.06
CA GLU A 90 -17.90 3.98 24.55
C GLU A 90 -17.72 2.70 23.72
N GLN A 91 -18.81 2.11 23.23
CA GLN A 91 -18.77 0.90 22.41
C GLN A 91 -18.25 1.21 20.99
N GLU A 92 -18.67 2.31 20.37
CA GLU A 92 -18.13 2.79 19.09
C GLU A 92 -16.64 3.15 19.19
N ALA A 93 -16.22 3.80 20.28
CA ALA A 93 -14.80 4.10 20.52
C ALA A 93 -13.96 2.82 20.61
N LYS A 94 -14.45 1.79 21.32
CA LYS A 94 -13.79 0.48 21.42
C LYS A 94 -13.72 -0.24 20.07
N ILE A 95 -14.78 -0.17 19.24
CA ILE A 95 -14.79 -0.76 17.89
C ILE A 95 -13.76 -0.07 16.99
N ASN A 96 -13.73 1.27 17.00
CA ASN A 96 -12.80 2.05 16.19
C ASN A 96 -11.33 1.85 16.62
N GLU A 97 -11.08 1.68 17.92
CA GLU A 97 -9.76 1.32 18.43
C GLU A 97 -9.33 -0.08 17.97
N LEU A 98 -10.24 -1.06 18.02
CA LEU A 98 -9.99 -2.42 17.54
C LEU A 98 -9.70 -2.46 16.03
N GLU A 99 -10.46 -1.72 15.22
CA GLU A 99 -10.24 -1.60 13.77
C GLU A 99 -8.89 -0.96 13.45
N ASN A 100 -8.51 0.09 14.18
CA ASN A 100 -7.19 0.72 14.03
C ASN A 100 -6.04 -0.22 14.41
N GLN A 101 -6.19 -1.01 15.48
CA GLN A 101 -5.20 -2.04 15.84
C GLN A 101 -5.08 -3.12 14.76
N LYS A 102 -6.21 -3.58 14.21
CA LYS A 102 -6.21 -4.55 13.09
C LYS A 102 -5.52 -3.98 11.85
N ARG A 103 -5.78 -2.72 11.50
CA ARG A 103 -5.11 -2.05 10.36
C ARG A 103 -3.61 -1.94 10.58
N LYS A 104 -3.16 -1.58 11.79
CA LYS A 104 -1.71 -1.52 12.13
C LYS A 104 -1.05 -2.89 12.00
N MET A 105 -1.67 -3.96 12.53
CA MET A 105 -1.15 -5.32 12.38
C MET A 105 -1.05 -5.77 10.93
N ASN A 106 -2.06 -5.47 10.11
CA ASN A 106 -2.03 -5.81 8.68
C ASN A 106 -0.89 -5.08 7.94
N LEU A 107 -0.72 -3.77 8.19
CA LEU A 107 0.38 -2.99 7.61
C LEU A 107 1.75 -3.53 8.05
N GLU A 108 1.90 -3.94 9.31
CA GLU A 108 3.14 -4.53 9.80
C GLU A 108 3.41 -5.90 9.16
N GLN A 109 2.38 -6.73 8.95
CA GLN A 109 2.50 -8.00 8.22
C GLN A 109 2.86 -7.78 6.75
N GLU A 110 2.23 -6.84 6.06
CA GLU A 110 2.57 -6.48 4.67
C GLU A 110 4.02 -5.99 4.56
N ALA A 111 4.47 -5.14 5.49
CA ALA A 111 5.85 -4.69 5.53
C ALA A 111 6.85 -5.82 5.79
N LYS A 112 6.53 -6.76 6.70
CA LYS A 112 7.36 -7.96 6.96
C LYS A 112 7.43 -8.87 5.74
N LEU A 113 6.30 -9.15 5.10
CA LEU A 113 6.23 -9.98 3.90
C LEU A 113 7.03 -9.37 2.75
N LYS A 114 6.92 -8.04 2.56
CA LYS A 114 7.69 -7.31 1.55
C LYS A 114 9.20 -7.39 1.83
N ALA A 115 9.62 -7.13 3.07
CA ALA A 115 11.03 -7.23 3.45
C ALA A 115 11.60 -8.65 3.31
N GLU A 116 10.80 -9.68 3.64
CA GLU A 116 11.19 -11.08 3.46
C GLU A 116 11.31 -11.45 1.98
N THR A 117 10.39 -10.97 1.14
CA THR A 117 10.45 -11.15 -0.32
C THR A 117 11.67 -10.45 -0.92
N GLU A 118 11.94 -9.20 -0.56
CA GLU A 118 13.13 -8.45 -1.01
C GLU A 118 14.42 -9.16 -0.61
N LYS A 119 14.50 -9.67 0.62
CA LYS A 119 15.65 -10.44 1.07
C LYS A 119 15.84 -11.74 0.28
N GLN A 120 14.77 -12.48 0.00
CA GLN A 120 14.83 -13.68 -0.82
C GLN A 120 15.33 -13.37 -2.25
N ILE A 121 14.88 -12.27 -2.84
CA ILE A 121 15.35 -11.79 -4.15
C ILE A 121 16.85 -11.49 -4.10
N ASP A 122 17.31 -10.73 -3.10
CA ASP A 122 18.72 -10.36 -2.96
C ASP A 122 19.62 -11.59 -2.78
N ASP A 123 19.19 -12.56 -1.99
CA ASP A 123 19.93 -13.79 -1.76
C ASP A 123 19.99 -14.66 -3.03
N GLU A 124 18.88 -14.76 -3.79
CA GLU A 124 18.86 -15.43 -5.10
C GLU A 124 19.80 -14.73 -6.09
N ILE A 125 19.74 -13.39 -6.20
CA ILE A 125 20.63 -12.61 -7.08
C ILE A 125 22.10 -12.85 -6.72
N LYS A 126 22.46 -12.83 -5.44
CA LYS A 126 23.84 -13.09 -4.99
C LYS A 126 24.30 -14.50 -5.36
N GLN A 127 23.47 -15.50 -5.10
CA GLN A 127 23.77 -16.88 -5.42
C GLN A 127 24.01 -17.06 -6.92
N LEU A 128 23.06 -16.59 -7.74
CA LEU A 128 23.14 -16.74 -9.19
C LEU A 128 24.28 -15.94 -9.80
N SER A 129 24.58 -14.76 -9.27
CA SER A 129 25.75 -13.96 -9.68
C SER A 129 27.06 -14.71 -9.41
N SER A 130 27.16 -15.38 -8.26
CA SER A 130 28.31 -16.22 -7.91
C SER A 130 28.45 -17.41 -8.87
N GLU A 131 27.33 -18.06 -9.21
CA GLU A 131 27.32 -19.18 -10.16
C GLU A 131 27.81 -18.75 -11.55
N ILE A 132 27.29 -17.64 -12.10
CA ILE A 132 27.74 -17.08 -13.38
C ILE A 132 29.23 -16.76 -13.32
N LEU A 133 29.68 -16.07 -12.27
CA LEU A 133 31.09 -15.68 -12.12
C LEU A 133 32.01 -16.91 -12.08
N SER A 134 31.58 -17.99 -11.44
CA SER A 134 32.34 -19.24 -11.37
C SER A 134 32.53 -19.88 -12.75
N ILE A 135 31.50 -19.84 -13.61
CA ILE A 135 31.56 -20.37 -14.98
C ILE A 135 32.59 -19.57 -15.78
N VAL A 136 32.48 -18.25 -15.75
CA VAL A 136 33.33 -17.35 -16.54
C VAL A 136 34.79 -17.42 -16.07
N SER A 137 35.03 -17.31 -14.77
CA SER A 137 36.39 -17.25 -14.21
C SER A 137 37.18 -18.54 -14.41
N ASN A 138 36.50 -19.69 -14.32
CA ASN A 138 37.14 -21.00 -14.50
C ASN A 138 37.59 -21.24 -15.94
N ASP A 139 36.97 -20.56 -16.91
CA ASP A 139 37.19 -20.80 -18.33
C ASP A 139 38.11 -19.75 -18.98
N ASP A 140 38.03 -18.49 -18.55
CA ASP A 140 38.70 -17.36 -19.18
C ASP A 140 40.24 -17.39 -19.08
N LYS A 141 40.80 -17.75 -17.91
CA LYS A 141 42.27 -17.84 -17.73
C LYS A 141 42.88 -18.99 -18.54
N PRO A 142 42.34 -20.23 -18.49
CA PRO A 142 42.80 -21.32 -19.37
C PRO A 142 42.70 -20.96 -20.85
N PHE A 143 41.59 -20.36 -21.28
CA PHE A 143 41.40 -19.96 -22.67
C PHE A 143 42.49 -19.00 -23.15
N ARG A 144 42.84 -17.97 -22.37
CA ARG A 144 43.92 -17.04 -22.75
C ARG A 144 45.27 -17.73 -22.94
N GLN A 145 45.58 -18.71 -22.08
CA GLN A 145 46.82 -19.47 -22.18
C GLN A 145 46.83 -20.35 -23.44
N ASP A 146 45.74 -21.09 -23.65
CA ASP A 146 45.54 -21.93 -24.84
C ASP A 146 45.59 -21.09 -26.13
N PHE A 147 44.99 -19.90 -26.14
CA PHE A 147 44.99 -19.01 -27.29
C PHE A 147 46.38 -18.47 -27.61
N LYS A 148 47.17 -18.09 -26.58
CA LYS A 148 48.57 -17.69 -26.78
C LYS A 148 49.40 -18.84 -27.35
N LEU A 149 49.21 -20.05 -26.84
CA LEU A 149 49.90 -21.24 -27.33
C LEU A 149 49.54 -21.53 -28.80
N MET A 150 48.26 -21.46 -29.17
CA MET A 150 47.81 -21.56 -30.56
C MET A 150 48.46 -20.51 -31.46
N ALA A 151 48.46 -19.24 -31.05
CA ALA A 151 49.05 -18.16 -31.84
C ALA A 151 50.56 -18.40 -32.07
N ASN A 152 51.27 -18.91 -31.06
CA ASN A 152 52.69 -19.25 -31.19
C ASN A 152 52.91 -20.40 -32.19
N TYR A 153 52.10 -21.46 -32.14
CA TYR A 153 52.19 -22.55 -33.12
C TYR A 153 51.99 -22.07 -34.56
N LEU A 154 51.06 -21.14 -34.77
CA LEU A 154 50.82 -20.54 -36.09
C LEU A 154 51.95 -19.59 -36.51
N ALA A 155 52.69 -19.00 -35.58
CA ALA A 155 53.83 -18.14 -35.88
C ALA A 155 55.09 -18.93 -36.31
N ASP A 156 55.23 -20.18 -35.88
CA ASP A 156 56.35 -21.07 -36.24
C ASP A 156 56.17 -21.72 -37.62
N ASN A 157 56.16 -20.90 -38.67
CA ASN A 157 56.22 -21.28 -40.09
C ASN A 157 55.13 -22.24 -40.58
N TYR A 158 53.99 -22.36 -39.89
CA TYR A 158 52.86 -23.18 -40.35
C TYR A 158 53.24 -24.63 -40.65
N SER A 159 54.17 -25.20 -39.87
CA SER A 159 54.51 -26.62 -40.01
C SER A 159 53.27 -27.49 -39.79
N TYR A 160 53.24 -28.67 -40.44
CA TYR A 160 52.11 -29.61 -40.29
C TYR A 160 51.80 -29.92 -38.82
N ASP A 161 52.85 -30.22 -38.03
CA ASP A 161 52.71 -30.55 -36.62
C ASP A 161 52.20 -29.35 -35.81
N SER A 162 52.70 -28.15 -36.09
CA SER A 162 52.24 -26.92 -35.44
C SER A 162 50.75 -26.64 -35.75
N ILE A 163 50.34 -26.78 -37.01
CA ILE A 163 48.94 -26.64 -37.43
C ILE A 163 48.06 -27.67 -36.72
N LEU A 164 48.51 -28.92 -36.65
CA LEU A 164 47.76 -30.00 -36.01
C LEU A 164 47.57 -29.74 -34.51
N GLU A 165 48.61 -29.32 -33.80
CA GLU A 165 48.51 -28.97 -32.38
C GLU A 165 47.61 -27.75 -32.16
N ALA A 166 47.73 -26.70 -32.99
CA ALA A 166 46.84 -25.55 -32.92
C ALA A 166 45.36 -25.95 -33.10
N LYS A 167 45.05 -26.83 -34.05
CA LYS A 167 43.69 -27.35 -34.27
C LYS A 167 43.17 -28.14 -33.06
N LYS A 168 43.98 -28.99 -32.45
CA LYS A 168 43.58 -29.75 -31.24
C LYS A 168 43.18 -28.81 -30.10
N ILE A 169 43.99 -27.78 -29.87
CA ILE A 169 43.70 -26.77 -28.84
C ILE A 169 42.42 -26.00 -29.19
N ALA A 170 42.23 -25.62 -30.47
CA ALA A 170 41.03 -24.92 -30.91
C ALA A 170 39.76 -25.74 -30.67
N ILE A 171 39.76 -27.03 -31.04
CA ILE A 171 38.63 -27.95 -30.84
C ILE A 171 38.30 -28.10 -29.35
N ASN A 172 39.32 -28.28 -28.49
CA ASN A 172 39.13 -28.37 -27.06
C ASN A 172 38.46 -27.10 -26.49
N ASN A 173 38.89 -25.93 -26.94
CA ASN A 173 38.33 -24.65 -26.49
C ASN A 173 36.92 -24.39 -27.03
N ILE A 174 36.59 -24.87 -28.24
CA ILE A 174 35.21 -24.87 -28.75
C ILE A 174 34.31 -25.69 -27.82
N ASN A 175 34.72 -26.91 -27.46
CA ASN A 175 33.94 -27.79 -26.59
C ASN A 175 33.74 -27.17 -25.20
N LYS A 176 34.79 -26.60 -24.60
CA LYS A 176 34.69 -25.86 -23.32
C LYS A 176 33.72 -24.69 -23.41
N SER A 177 33.80 -23.90 -24.49
CA SER A 177 32.91 -22.75 -24.71
C SER A 177 31.45 -23.17 -24.87
N GLN A 178 31.19 -24.27 -25.60
CA GLN A 178 29.84 -24.85 -25.74
C GLN A 178 29.30 -25.32 -24.38
N TYR A 179 30.14 -26.00 -23.59
CA TYR A 179 29.76 -26.43 -22.24
C TYR A 179 29.41 -25.25 -21.33
N SER A 180 30.18 -24.17 -21.37
CA SER A 180 29.92 -22.94 -20.62
C SER A 180 28.60 -22.27 -21.06
N ILE A 181 28.30 -22.25 -22.37
CA ILE A 181 27.01 -21.77 -22.89
C ILE A 181 25.85 -22.58 -22.30
N GLU A 182 25.94 -23.91 -22.33
CA GLU A 182 24.86 -24.77 -21.81
C GLU A 182 24.68 -24.60 -20.30
N LYS A 183 25.77 -24.44 -19.53
CA LYS A 183 25.67 -24.08 -18.11
C LYS A 183 24.92 -22.77 -17.91
N LEU A 184 25.29 -21.72 -18.62
CA LEU A 184 24.64 -20.41 -18.50
C LEU A 184 23.16 -20.45 -18.87
N LYS A 185 22.77 -21.22 -19.89
CA LYS A 185 21.35 -21.40 -20.28
C LYS A 185 20.54 -22.11 -19.19
N ASN A 186 21.15 -23.07 -18.50
CA ASN A 186 20.48 -23.89 -17.49
C ASN A 186 20.29 -23.19 -16.14
N ILE A 187 20.95 -22.04 -15.91
CA ILE A 187 20.70 -21.21 -14.74
C ILE A 187 19.27 -20.64 -14.82
N LYS A 188 18.39 -21.14 -13.95
CA LYS A 188 17.01 -20.69 -13.77
C LYS A 188 16.97 -19.60 -12.70
N CYS A 189 16.16 -18.56 -12.93
CA CYS A 189 15.78 -17.59 -11.91
C CYS A 189 14.26 -17.59 -11.76
N ASN A 190 13.77 -17.59 -10.53
CA ASN A 190 12.34 -17.67 -10.21
C ASN A 190 11.73 -16.30 -9.91
N LEU A 191 12.48 -15.33 -9.35
CA LEU A 191 12.01 -13.97 -9.06
C LEU A 191 12.73 -12.91 -9.88
N ALA A 192 12.01 -12.14 -10.71
CA ALA A 192 12.39 -10.83 -11.28
C ALA A 192 13.88 -10.56 -11.67
N CYS A 193 14.70 -11.55 -12.02
CA CYS A 193 16.12 -11.35 -12.35
C CYS A 193 16.34 -10.89 -13.80
N ASN A 194 15.61 -9.87 -14.27
CA ASN A 194 15.75 -9.39 -15.66
C ASN A 194 17.21 -9.02 -15.98
N ASN A 195 17.88 -8.31 -15.07
CA ASN A 195 19.28 -7.92 -15.21
C ASN A 195 20.22 -9.14 -15.30
N LEU A 196 19.91 -10.23 -14.61
CA LEU A 196 20.74 -11.45 -14.64
C LEU A 196 20.63 -12.18 -15.99
N ASN A 197 19.43 -12.17 -16.59
CA ASN A 197 19.24 -12.73 -17.93
C ASN A 197 20.03 -11.95 -18.99
N GLU A 198 20.10 -10.62 -18.85
CA GLU A 198 20.95 -9.78 -19.71
C GLU A 198 22.43 -10.11 -19.52
N VAL A 199 22.91 -10.24 -18.29
CA VAL A 199 24.31 -10.64 -17.99
C VAL A 199 24.62 -12.02 -18.59
N LYS A 200 23.72 -13.00 -18.46
CA LYS A 200 23.86 -14.31 -19.11
C LYS A 200 23.98 -14.18 -20.62
N ALA A 201 23.11 -13.41 -21.25
CA ALA A 201 23.11 -13.20 -22.70
C ALA A 201 24.43 -12.58 -23.18
N VAL A 202 24.99 -11.64 -22.40
CA VAL A 202 26.28 -11.02 -22.68
C VAL A 202 27.40 -12.06 -22.75
N PHE A 203 27.51 -12.94 -21.75
CA PHE A 203 28.53 -13.99 -21.73
C PHE A 203 28.30 -15.09 -22.76
N ILE A 204 27.03 -15.49 -23.00
CA ILE A 204 26.70 -16.45 -24.07
C ILE A 204 27.18 -15.90 -25.43
N LYS A 205 26.93 -14.62 -25.71
CA LYS A 205 27.41 -13.98 -26.93
C LYS A 205 28.93 -13.96 -27.02
N LEU A 206 29.64 -13.72 -25.92
CA LEU A 206 31.11 -13.78 -25.87
C LEU A 206 31.61 -15.17 -26.28
N TYR A 207 31.01 -16.24 -25.75
CA TYR A 207 31.37 -17.61 -26.09
C TYR A 207 31.06 -17.97 -27.54
N ILE A 208 29.95 -17.48 -28.09
CA ILE A 208 29.61 -17.67 -29.51
C ILE A 208 30.68 -17.04 -30.40
N LEU A 209 31.05 -15.77 -30.13
CA LEU A 209 32.09 -15.08 -30.89
C LEU A 209 33.44 -15.79 -30.81
N ARG A 210 33.78 -16.32 -29.64
CA ARG A 210 34.98 -17.15 -29.46
C ARG A 210 34.93 -18.42 -30.31
N ILE A 211 33.81 -19.14 -30.30
CA ILE A 211 33.63 -20.35 -31.11
C ILE A 211 33.77 -20.04 -32.60
N ASP A 212 33.14 -18.96 -33.07
CA ASP A 212 33.22 -18.53 -34.47
C ASP A 212 34.66 -18.21 -34.87
N MET A 213 35.38 -17.45 -34.04
CA MET A 213 36.79 -17.16 -34.25
C MET A 213 37.63 -18.45 -34.34
N LEU A 214 37.44 -19.42 -33.44
CA LEU A 214 38.18 -20.68 -33.45
C LEU A 214 37.82 -21.57 -34.66
N LYS A 215 36.59 -21.53 -35.14
CA LYS A 215 36.19 -22.24 -36.37
C LYS A 215 36.87 -21.66 -37.60
N GLU A 216 36.96 -20.33 -37.70
CA GLU A 216 37.68 -19.69 -38.80
C GLU A 216 39.19 -19.93 -38.72
N LEU A 217 39.76 -20.03 -37.51
CA LEU A 217 41.14 -20.47 -37.32
C LEU A 217 41.35 -21.87 -37.90
N ILE A 218 40.46 -22.82 -37.60
CA ILE A 218 40.58 -24.20 -38.10
C ILE A 218 40.55 -24.22 -39.64
N LYS A 219 39.65 -23.46 -40.27
CA LYS A 219 39.58 -23.34 -41.73
C LYS A 219 40.85 -22.72 -42.31
N PHE A 220 41.35 -21.65 -41.70
CA PHE A 220 42.61 -21.03 -42.09
C PHE A 220 43.78 -22.00 -41.98
N ALA A 221 43.87 -22.74 -40.88
CA ALA A 221 44.86 -23.80 -40.67
C ALA A 221 44.80 -24.87 -41.77
N ASP A 222 43.61 -25.34 -42.14
CA ASP A 222 43.42 -26.32 -43.21
C ASP A 222 43.85 -25.77 -44.58
N ALA A 223 43.57 -24.50 -44.86
CA ALA A 223 43.94 -23.83 -46.10
C ALA A 223 45.45 -23.47 -46.17
N SER A 224 46.14 -23.39 -45.04
CA SER A 224 47.55 -22.99 -44.96
C SER A 224 48.53 -24.11 -45.24
N TYR A 225 48.06 -25.35 -45.34
CA TYR A 225 48.94 -26.50 -45.53
C TYR A 225 49.69 -26.43 -46.86
N GLY A 226 51.02 -26.34 -46.79
CA GLY A 226 51.89 -26.34 -47.97
C GLY A 226 51.89 -25.04 -48.78
N ILE A 227 51.34 -23.94 -48.24
CA ILE A 227 51.34 -22.62 -48.88
C ILE A 227 52.48 -21.76 -48.31
N GLU A 228 53.30 -21.19 -49.20
CA GLU A 228 54.43 -20.32 -48.81
C GLU A 228 53.99 -18.92 -48.36
N ASP A 229 52.96 -18.34 -49.00
CA ASP A 229 52.41 -17.02 -48.65
C ASP A 229 50.96 -17.11 -48.16
N ILE A 230 50.81 -17.17 -46.84
CA ILE A 230 49.52 -17.21 -46.14
C ILE A 230 48.65 -15.96 -46.36
N ALA A 231 49.23 -14.81 -46.74
CA ALA A 231 48.46 -13.57 -46.90
C ALA A 231 47.53 -13.61 -48.13
N THR A 232 47.76 -14.59 -49.02
CA THR A 232 46.91 -14.88 -50.17
C THR A 232 45.67 -15.70 -49.80
N ILE A 233 45.64 -16.31 -48.61
CA ILE A 233 44.57 -17.19 -48.15
C ILE A 233 43.37 -16.34 -47.69
N PRO A 234 42.18 -16.46 -48.32
CA PRO A 234 41.00 -15.69 -47.93
C PRO A 234 40.60 -15.87 -46.46
N GLU A 235 40.75 -17.08 -45.93
CA GLU A 235 40.44 -17.47 -44.56
C GLU A 235 41.28 -16.70 -43.53
N GLU A 236 42.51 -16.28 -43.88
CA GLU A 236 43.38 -15.48 -43.01
C GLU A 236 42.73 -14.13 -42.67
N LYS A 237 42.17 -13.46 -43.68
CA LYS A 237 41.47 -12.18 -43.53
C LYS A 237 40.18 -12.34 -42.73
N ILE A 238 39.45 -13.45 -42.93
CA ILE A 238 38.22 -13.75 -42.20
C ILE A 238 38.53 -14.01 -40.72
N PHE A 239 39.54 -14.85 -40.45
CA PHE A 239 39.99 -15.14 -39.09
C PHE A 239 40.42 -13.87 -38.36
N LYS A 240 41.26 -13.02 -38.97
CA LYS A 240 41.67 -11.72 -38.39
C LYS A 240 40.47 -10.84 -38.03
N ARG A 241 39.46 -10.78 -38.89
CA ARG A 241 38.22 -10.04 -38.61
C ARG A 241 37.48 -10.60 -37.39
N LYS A 242 37.40 -11.92 -37.27
CA LYS A 242 36.76 -12.58 -36.11
C LYS A 242 37.53 -12.38 -34.81
N VAL A 243 38.86 -12.34 -34.86
CA VAL A 243 39.69 -11.96 -33.70
C VAL A 243 39.35 -10.55 -33.23
N ILE A 244 39.29 -9.58 -34.15
CA ILE A 244 38.93 -8.19 -33.82
C ILE A 244 37.52 -8.13 -33.20
N GLU A 245 36.53 -8.77 -33.83
CA GLU A 245 35.14 -8.80 -33.35
C GLU A 245 35.05 -9.35 -31.91
N TYR A 246 35.73 -10.47 -31.65
CA TYR A 246 35.80 -11.07 -30.32
C TYR A 246 36.47 -10.13 -29.30
N THR A 247 37.63 -9.57 -29.62
CA THR A 247 38.39 -8.71 -28.72
C THR A 247 37.66 -7.41 -28.41
N GLU A 248 37.03 -6.77 -29.39
CA GLU A 248 36.21 -5.58 -29.17
C GLU A 248 35.05 -5.86 -28.23
N TYR A 249 34.37 -7.00 -28.42
CA TYR A 249 33.27 -7.38 -27.56
C TYR A 249 33.75 -7.71 -26.12
N GLN A 250 34.87 -8.40 -25.98
CA GLN A 250 35.49 -8.65 -24.68
C GLN A 250 35.84 -7.35 -23.95
N ASN A 251 36.44 -6.38 -24.64
CA ASN A 251 36.80 -5.09 -24.05
C ASN A 251 35.57 -4.28 -23.60
N LYS A 252 34.46 -4.33 -24.38
CA LYS A 252 33.19 -3.72 -23.97
C LYS A 252 32.66 -4.30 -22.67
N ILE A 253 32.75 -5.61 -22.50
CA ILE A 253 32.34 -6.29 -21.27
C ILE A 253 33.19 -5.84 -20.08
N ILE A 254 34.52 -5.82 -20.24
CA ILE A 254 35.44 -5.40 -19.18
C ILE A 254 35.13 -3.96 -18.74
N SER A 255 35.02 -3.03 -19.70
CA SER A 255 34.71 -1.62 -19.41
C SER A 255 33.38 -1.45 -18.69
N PHE A 256 32.34 -2.20 -19.10
CA PHE A 256 31.03 -2.16 -18.42
C PHE A 256 31.14 -2.54 -16.94
N PHE A 257 31.87 -3.62 -16.61
CA PHE A 257 32.04 -4.05 -15.23
C PHE A 257 32.93 -3.12 -14.41
N GLU A 258 33.95 -2.52 -15.01
CA GLU A 258 34.79 -1.51 -14.35
C GLU A 258 33.99 -0.27 -13.98
N ASN A 259 33.11 0.20 -14.87
CA ASN A 259 32.23 1.34 -14.60
C ASN A 259 31.27 1.07 -13.44
N ILE A 260 30.63 -0.11 -13.41
CA ILE A 260 29.76 -0.52 -12.29
C ILE A 260 30.53 -0.53 -10.96
N LYS A 261 31.77 -1.01 -10.98
CA LYS A 261 32.63 -1.05 -9.78
C LYS A 261 33.01 0.35 -9.30
N ALA A 262 33.23 1.29 -10.22
CA ALA A 262 33.53 2.67 -9.90
C ALA A 262 32.32 3.39 -9.27
N GLU A 263 31.13 3.21 -9.83
CA GLU A 263 29.88 3.81 -9.31
C GLU A 263 29.56 3.33 -7.89
N ARG A 264 29.78 2.05 -7.57
CA ARG A 264 29.57 1.56 -6.18
C ARG A 264 30.51 2.21 -5.17
N LYS A 265 31.77 2.43 -5.53
CA LYS A 265 32.76 3.06 -4.63
C LYS A 265 32.48 4.53 -4.33
N THR A 266 31.72 5.21 -5.18
CA THR A 266 31.31 6.61 -4.95
C THR A 266 30.03 6.74 -4.11
N HIS A 267 29.34 5.62 -3.84
CA HIS A 267 28.10 5.57 -3.06
C HIS A 267 28.25 4.85 -1.70
N GLU A 268 29.46 4.39 -1.36
CA GLU A 268 29.88 3.92 -0.02
C GLU A 268 30.66 5.01 0.72
#